data_AF-A0A851NQJ1-F1
#
_entry.id   AF-A0A851NQJ1-F1
#
_cell.length_a   1.000
_cell.length_b   1.000
_cell.length_c   1.000
_cell.angle_alpha   90.00
_cell.angle_beta   90.00
_cell.angle_gamma   90.00
#
_symmetry.space_group_name_H-M   'P 1'
#
loop_
_entity.id
_entity.type
_entity.pdbx_description
1 polymer ?
#
loop_
_entity_poly.entity_id
_entity_poly.type
_entity_poly.pdbx_seq_one_letter_code
_entity_poly.pdbx_strand_id
1 'polypeptide(L)'
;MENTGGPYLNTAAMTSPVGIVRLLQMTFGCTTFSLVAHQGGFSAAYGTFCMFVWTFCFAVTVFIITCEFTHLHRCLSLSWGNFTAAFAMLATLMSVTAAVIYPLYFVQLGCYPIGCEVRDFRIAASVFAGLVFLVYGAEVFLTRAKPGQVTSYMATVSGLLKIVQAFVACIIFGALVNDSQYGKYVATQWCVAVYSFCFVVTVVVVAFSVTGKTALLCFPFERSVVVYTFGAVLLYVSAAVIWPVFCFDSKYGSPRRPSLCAKGRCPWDSQLVVAIFTYVNLLLYVVDLAYSQRIRFVSHL
;
A
#
# COMPACT_ATOMS: atom_id res chain seq x y z
N MET A 1 27.72 -46.64 2.62
CA MET A 1 26.53 -46.16 1.87
C MET A 1 25.59 -45.57 2.90
N GLU A 2 25.70 -44.27 3.14
CA GLU A 2 24.92 -43.57 4.16
C GLU A 2 23.95 -42.63 3.45
N ASN A 3 22.66 -42.89 3.68
CA ASN A 3 21.54 -42.39 2.91
C ASN A 3 21.30 -40.89 3.20
N THR A 4 21.92 -40.00 2.43
CA THR A 4 21.76 -38.53 2.54
C THR A 4 20.66 -38.06 1.58
N GLY A 5 19.41 -38.32 1.97
CA GLY A 5 18.21 -37.90 1.25
C GLY A 5 17.24 -37.19 2.19
N GLY A 6 17.65 -36.05 2.77
CA GLY A 6 16.69 -35.15 3.41
C GLY A 6 15.70 -34.62 2.36
N PRO A 7 14.41 -34.40 2.69
CA PRO A 7 13.44 -33.97 1.71
C PRO A 7 13.86 -32.60 1.13
N TYR A 8 14.05 -32.53 -0.19
CA TYR A 8 14.33 -31.31 -0.96
C TYR A 8 13.23 -30.23 -0.85
N LEU A 9 12.18 -30.49 -0.07
CA LEU A 9 10.97 -29.69 0.06
C LEU A 9 10.80 -29.28 1.52
N ASN A 10 10.78 -27.98 1.78
CA ASN A 10 10.65 -27.45 3.13
C ASN A 10 9.19 -27.38 3.57
N THR A 11 8.66 -28.52 3.99
CA THR A 11 7.30 -28.62 4.54
C THR A 11 7.12 -27.81 5.83
N ALA A 12 8.20 -27.55 6.57
CA ALA A 12 8.20 -26.72 7.78
C ALA A 12 7.93 -25.23 7.49
N ALA A 13 8.26 -24.75 6.28
CA ALA A 13 7.92 -23.39 5.86
C ALA A 13 6.40 -23.21 5.71
N MET A 14 5.69 -24.24 5.22
CA MET A 14 4.24 -24.24 5.01
C MET A 14 3.45 -24.42 6.32
N THR A 15 3.99 -25.16 7.29
CA THR A 15 3.35 -25.36 8.60
C THR A 15 3.63 -24.25 9.61
N SER A 16 4.52 -23.31 9.27
CA SER A 16 4.72 -22.10 10.07
C SER A 16 3.46 -21.23 10.09
N PRO A 17 3.21 -20.43 11.15
CA PRO A 17 2.02 -19.57 11.23
C PRO A 17 1.94 -18.58 10.06
N VAL A 18 3.07 -18.10 9.55
CA VAL A 18 3.14 -17.23 8.36
C VAL A 18 2.80 -18.00 7.08
N GLY A 19 3.27 -19.24 6.95
CA GLY A 19 2.96 -20.12 5.82
C GLY A 19 1.45 -20.44 5.73
N ILE A 20 0.81 -20.74 6.86
CA ILE A 20 -0.63 -20.97 6.94
C ILE A 20 -1.42 -19.73 6.49
N VAL A 21 -1.01 -18.55 6.95
CA VAL A 21 -1.63 -17.28 6.57
C VAL A 21 -1.49 -17.04 5.05
N ARG A 22 -0.32 -17.31 4.45
CA ARG A 22 -0.12 -17.18 2.99
C ARG A 22 -0.96 -18.15 2.18
N LEU A 23 -1.17 -19.38 2.67
CA LEU A 23 -2.08 -20.34 2.05
C LEU A 23 -3.54 -19.82 2.09
N LEU A 24 -3.96 -19.22 3.20
CA LEU A 24 -5.28 -18.58 3.30
C LEU A 24 -5.41 -17.36 2.37
N GLN A 25 -4.36 -16.57 2.19
CA GLN A 25 -4.36 -15.46 1.22
C GLN A 25 -4.56 -15.98 -0.21
N MET A 26 -3.87 -17.07 -0.55
CA MET A 26 -3.98 -17.71 -1.86
C MET A 26 -5.41 -18.23 -2.10
N THR A 27 -6.00 -18.95 -1.14
CA THR A 27 -7.35 -19.50 -1.29
C THR A 27 -8.41 -18.40 -1.34
N PHE A 28 -8.41 -17.46 -0.40
CA PHE A 28 -9.39 -16.37 -0.39
C PHE A 28 -9.20 -15.41 -1.57
N GLY A 29 -7.97 -15.13 -1.98
CA GLY A 29 -7.66 -14.34 -3.16
C GLY A 29 -8.22 -14.99 -4.43
N CYS A 30 -7.96 -16.30 -4.60
CA CYS A 30 -8.49 -17.10 -5.71
C CYS A 30 -10.01 -17.06 -5.77
N THR A 31 -10.67 -17.33 -4.63
CA THR A 31 -12.12 -17.30 -4.53
C THR A 31 -12.67 -15.91 -4.86
N THR A 32 -12.04 -14.84 -4.37
CA THR A 32 -12.49 -13.46 -4.61
C THR A 32 -12.51 -13.13 -6.09
N PHE A 33 -11.38 -13.26 -6.81
CA PHE A 33 -11.35 -12.88 -8.23
C PHE A 33 -12.17 -13.84 -9.10
N SER A 34 -12.28 -15.12 -8.72
CA SER A 34 -13.09 -16.10 -9.46
C SER A 34 -14.59 -15.79 -9.38
N LEU A 35 -15.08 -15.40 -8.19
CA LEU A 35 -16.46 -14.96 -8.00
C LEU A 35 -16.79 -13.72 -8.84
N VAL A 36 -15.87 -12.75 -8.87
CA VAL A 36 -16.04 -11.52 -9.67
C VAL A 36 -15.97 -11.79 -11.17
N ALA A 37 -15.06 -12.65 -11.61
CA ALA A 37 -14.92 -13.02 -13.02
C ALA A 37 -16.12 -13.81 -13.55
N HIS A 38 -16.74 -14.66 -12.73
CA HIS A 38 -17.87 -15.49 -13.15
C HIS A 38 -19.17 -14.70 -13.29
N GLN A 39 -19.64 -14.06 -12.21
CA GLN A 39 -20.93 -13.34 -12.21
C GLN A 39 -20.89 -11.99 -11.48
N GLY A 40 -19.86 -11.67 -10.70
CA GLY A 40 -19.80 -10.39 -9.97
C GLY A 40 -19.70 -9.17 -10.88
N GLY A 41 -18.98 -9.29 -12.00
CA GLY A 41 -18.82 -8.25 -13.02
C GLY A 41 -17.86 -7.14 -12.61
N PHE A 42 -17.05 -6.67 -13.57
CA PHE A 42 -16.00 -5.67 -13.34
C PHE A 42 -15.99 -4.53 -14.37
N SER A 43 -17.10 -4.30 -15.09
CA SER A 43 -17.13 -3.46 -16.31
C SER A 43 -16.81 -1.97 -16.11
N ALA A 44 -16.67 -1.49 -14.87
CA ALA A 44 -16.23 -0.13 -14.57
C ALA A 44 -14.74 -0.07 -14.24
N ALA A 45 -14.12 1.10 -14.43
CA ALA A 45 -12.69 1.34 -14.10
C ALA A 45 -12.33 0.91 -12.67
N TYR A 46 -13.23 1.17 -11.71
CA TYR A 46 -13.08 0.73 -10.31
C TYR A 46 -13.09 -0.79 -10.15
N GLY A 47 -13.90 -1.51 -10.94
CA GLY A 47 -13.92 -2.97 -10.94
C GLY A 47 -12.66 -3.58 -11.54
N THR A 48 -12.13 -2.95 -12.60
CA THR A 48 -10.85 -3.34 -13.20
C THR A 48 -9.69 -3.16 -12.22
N PHE A 49 -9.70 -2.05 -11.45
CA PHE A 49 -8.73 -1.85 -10.36
C PHE A 49 -8.81 -2.95 -9.30
N CYS A 50 -10.01 -3.30 -8.81
CA CYS A 50 -10.17 -4.38 -7.83
C CYS A 50 -9.68 -5.74 -8.36
N MET A 51 -10.03 -6.07 -9.61
CA MET A 51 -9.54 -7.29 -10.27
C MET A 51 -8.02 -7.32 -10.40
N PHE A 52 -7.40 -6.21 -10.80
CA PHE A 52 -5.94 -6.09 -10.83
C PHE A 52 -5.33 -6.32 -9.46
N VAL A 53 -5.88 -5.70 -8.40
CA VAL A 53 -5.38 -5.89 -7.03
C VAL A 53 -5.40 -7.34 -6.60
N TRP A 54 -6.55 -8.02 -6.72
CA TRP A 54 -6.68 -9.40 -6.25
C TRP A 54 -5.80 -10.37 -7.04
N THR A 55 -5.74 -10.21 -8.36
CA THR A 55 -4.92 -11.06 -9.23
C THR A 55 -3.42 -10.83 -9.04
N PHE A 56 -2.99 -9.57 -8.93
CA PHE A 56 -1.59 -9.21 -8.64
C PHE A 56 -1.16 -9.75 -7.27
N CYS A 57 -1.96 -9.52 -6.23
CA CYS A 57 -1.65 -10.00 -4.89
C CYS A 57 -1.58 -11.54 -4.86
N PHE A 58 -2.54 -12.22 -5.52
CA PHE A 58 -2.51 -13.67 -5.65
C PHE A 58 -1.24 -14.18 -6.35
N ALA A 59 -0.90 -13.62 -7.52
CA ALA A 59 0.25 -14.06 -8.31
C ALA A 59 1.57 -13.93 -7.52
N VAL A 60 1.77 -12.80 -6.83
CA VAL A 60 2.98 -12.58 -6.04
C VAL A 60 3.00 -13.48 -4.80
N THR A 61 1.87 -13.72 -4.14
CA THR A 61 1.80 -14.66 -3.00
C THR A 61 2.12 -16.09 -3.42
N VAL A 62 1.61 -16.54 -4.57
CA VAL A 62 1.97 -17.86 -5.16
C VAL A 62 3.47 -17.93 -5.48
N PHE A 63 4.03 -16.85 -6.03
CA PHE A 63 5.46 -16.76 -6.29
C PHE A 63 6.28 -16.86 -4.99
N ILE A 64 5.89 -16.13 -3.93
CA ILE A 64 6.54 -16.20 -2.62
C ILE A 64 6.50 -17.62 -2.06
N ILE A 65 5.32 -18.26 -2.06
CA ILE A 65 5.15 -19.65 -1.61
C ILE A 65 6.06 -20.60 -2.39
N THR A 66 6.11 -20.45 -3.71
CA THR A 66 6.93 -21.30 -4.59
C THR A 66 8.42 -21.12 -4.31
N CYS A 67 8.90 -19.89 -4.14
CA CYS A 67 10.30 -19.61 -3.81
C CYS A 67 10.71 -20.09 -2.41
N GLU A 68 9.79 -20.09 -1.45
CA GLU A 68 10.04 -20.66 -0.13
C GLU A 68 10.06 -22.18 -0.14
N PHE A 69 9.14 -22.80 -0.89
CA PHE A 69 9.05 -24.24 -1.05
C PHE A 69 10.26 -24.84 -1.77
N THR A 70 10.76 -24.15 -2.81
CA THR A 70 11.89 -24.58 -3.66
C THR A 70 13.26 -24.13 -3.15
N HIS A 71 13.34 -23.39 -2.04
CA HIS A 71 14.56 -22.73 -1.56
C HIS A 71 15.26 -21.78 -2.55
N LEU A 72 14.62 -21.44 -3.69
CA LEU A 72 15.15 -20.52 -4.71
C LEU A 72 15.40 -19.10 -4.17
N HIS A 73 14.78 -18.74 -3.05
CA HIS A 73 15.04 -17.47 -2.36
C HIS A 73 16.52 -17.25 -2.03
N ARG A 74 17.32 -18.32 -1.85
CA ARG A 74 18.77 -18.20 -1.56
C ARG A 74 19.60 -17.81 -2.79
N CYS A 75 19.07 -18.01 -3.99
CA CYS A 75 19.72 -17.64 -5.25
C CYS A 75 19.41 -16.18 -5.66
N LEU A 76 18.29 -15.64 -5.14
CA LEU A 76 17.93 -14.26 -5.38
C LEU A 76 18.81 -13.33 -4.53
N SER A 77 19.38 -12.31 -5.16
CA SER A 77 20.17 -11.26 -4.48
C SER A 77 19.31 -10.29 -3.64
N LEU A 78 18.10 -10.71 -3.25
CA LEU A 78 17.12 -9.92 -2.52
C LEU A 78 17.17 -10.26 -1.03
N SER A 79 16.95 -9.25 -0.18
CA SER A 79 16.67 -9.49 1.23
C SER A 79 15.25 -10.03 1.36
N TRP A 80 15.11 -11.37 1.38
CA TRP A 80 13.81 -12.05 1.36
C TRP A 80 12.87 -11.61 2.49
N GLY A 81 13.41 -11.40 3.70
CA GLY A 81 12.66 -10.86 4.84
C GLY A 81 12.13 -9.44 4.60
N ASN A 82 12.96 -8.54 4.06
CA ASN A 82 12.50 -7.18 3.72
C ASN A 82 11.48 -7.18 2.58
N PHE A 83 11.71 -8.02 1.56
CA PHE A 83 10.81 -8.14 0.41
C PHE A 83 9.41 -8.61 0.83
N THR A 84 9.34 -9.71 1.56
CA THR A 84 8.06 -10.29 1.99
C THR A 84 7.31 -9.39 2.96
N ALA A 85 8.00 -8.75 3.92
CA ALA A 85 7.38 -7.78 4.83
C ALA A 85 6.85 -6.55 4.06
N ALA A 86 7.63 -6.05 3.09
CA ALA A 86 7.21 -4.90 2.30
C ALA A 86 6.01 -5.22 1.40
N PHE A 87 6.05 -6.39 0.76
CA PHE A 87 4.94 -6.87 -0.06
C PHE A 87 3.67 -7.11 0.76
N ALA A 88 3.77 -7.77 1.92
CA ALA A 88 2.60 -8.01 2.79
C ALA A 88 1.91 -6.70 3.19
N MET A 89 2.69 -5.65 3.50
CA MET A 89 2.13 -4.33 3.80
C MET A 89 1.47 -3.68 2.59
N LEU A 90 2.13 -3.71 1.42
CA LEU A 90 1.55 -3.18 0.18
C LEU A 90 0.26 -3.93 -0.18
N ALA A 91 0.27 -5.27 -0.12
CA ALA A 91 -0.90 -6.10 -0.38
C ALA A 91 -2.04 -5.82 0.60
N THR A 92 -1.75 -5.57 1.88
CA THR A 92 -2.75 -5.14 2.87
C THR A 92 -3.41 -3.82 2.45
N LEU A 93 -2.62 -2.82 2.04
CA LEU A 93 -3.10 -1.50 1.63
C LEU A 93 -3.92 -1.56 0.33
N MET A 94 -3.45 -2.30 -0.67
CA MET A 94 -4.21 -2.50 -1.91
C MET A 94 -5.50 -3.28 -1.63
N SER A 95 -5.45 -4.32 -0.79
CA SER A 95 -6.60 -5.17 -0.46
C SER A 95 -7.67 -4.43 0.35
N VAL A 96 -7.29 -3.60 1.34
CA VAL A 96 -8.29 -2.77 2.05
C VAL A 96 -8.96 -1.79 1.11
N THR A 97 -8.20 -1.22 0.17
CA THR A 97 -8.74 -0.29 -0.83
C THR A 97 -9.74 -1.00 -1.74
N ALA A 98 -9.40 -2.19 -2.25
CA ALA A 98 -10.31 -3.00 -3.06
C ALA A 98 -11.54 -3.46 -2.25
N ALA A 99 -11.37 -3.84 -0.99
CA ALA A 99 -12.45 -4.27 -0.09
C ALA A 99 -13.43 -3.14 0.25
N VAL A 100 -13.00 -1.88 0.19
CA VAL A 100 -13.88 -0.71 0.35
C VAL A 100 -14.52 -0.31 -0.98
N ILE A 101 -13.73 -0.21 -2.06
CA ILE A 101 -14.22 0.25 -3.37
C ILE A 101 -15.25 -0.72 -3.96
N TYR A 102 -14.99 -2.02 -3.94
CA TYR A 102 -15.87 -2.99 -4.59
C TYR A 102 -17.31 -2.96 -4.07
N PRO A 103 -17.58 -3.07 -2.75
CA PRO A 103 -18.95 -2.99 -2.24
C PRO A 103 -19.59 -1.62 -2.47
N LEU A 104 -18.83 -0.51 -2.35
CA LEU A 104 -19.38 0.84 -2.54
C LEU A 104 -19.93 1.08 -3.95
N TYR A 105 -19.33 0.48 -4.97
CA TYR A 105 -19.73 0.69 -6.37
C TYR A 105 -20.57 -0.43 -6.97
N PHE A 106 -20.41 -1.68 -6.50
CA PHE A 106 -21.03 -2.85 -7.14
C PHE A 106 -22.11 -3.52 -6.29
N VAL A 107 -22.07 -3.41 -4.96
CA VAL A 107 -23.09 -4.02 -4.09
C VAL A 107 -24.28 -3.07 -3.99
N GLN A 108 -25.34 -3.40 -4.74
CA GLN A 108 -26.65 -2.77 -4.60
C GLN A 108 -27.55 -3.72 -3.80
N LEU A 109 -28.24 -3.19 -2.80
CA LEU A 109 -29.15 -3.96 -1.95
C LEU A 109 -30.46 -4.36 -2.67
N GLY A 110 -30.77 -3.71 -3.80
CA GLY A 110 -31.95 -4.00 -4.61
C GLY A 110 -31.75 -5.14 -5.59
N CYS A 111 -32.76 -6.01 -5.72
CA CYS A 111 -32.78 -7.14 -6.66
C CYS A 111 -33.26 -6.79 -8.08
N TYR A 112 -33.60 -5.53 -8.33
CA TYR A 112 -34.16 -5.06 -9.59
C TYR A 112 -33.28 -3.95 -10.15
N PRO A 113 -32.80 -4.01 -11.40
CA PRO A 113 -33.08 -4.98 -12.48
C PRO A 113 -32.08 -6.16 -12.57
N ILE A 114 -31.17 -6.29 -11.60
CA ILE A 114 -30.06 -7.26 -11.61
C ILE A 114 -30.49 -8.48 -10.79
N GLY A 115 -30.67 -9.65 -11.41
CA GLY A 115 -31.17 -10.87 -10.75
C GLY A 115 -30.45 -11.21 -9.44
N CYS A 116 -31.18 -11.78 -8.48
CA CYS A 116 -30.71 -12.06 -7.10
C CYS A 116 -29.39 -12.84 -7.04
N GLU A 117 -29.16 -13.75 -7.98
CA GLU A 117 -27.92 -14.54 -8.09
C GLU A 117 -26.68 -13.64 -8.16
N VAL A 118 -26.68 -12.65 -9.07
CA VAL A 118 -25.55 -11.73 -9.28
C VAL A 118 -25.25 -10.91 -8.02
N ARG A 119 -26.30 -10.51 -7.29
CA ARG A 119 -26.15 -9.81 -6.01
C ARG A 119 -25.45 -10.69 -4.98
N ASP A 120 -25.86 -11.95 -4.87
CA ASP A 120 -25.30 -12.87 -3.90
C ASP A 120 -23.82 -13.16 -4.21
N PHE A 121 -23.44 -13.28 -5.49
CA PHE A 121 -22.03 -13.34 -5.92
C PHE A 121 -21.24 -12.08 -5.55
N ARG A 122 -21.81 -10.88 -5.68
CA ARG A 122 -21.13 -9.62 -5.29
C ARG A 122 -20.96 -9.48 -3.79
N ILE A 123 -21.95 -9.91 -3.01
CA ILE A 123 -21.85 -9.92 -1.53
C ILE A 123 -20.77 -10.91 -1.11
N ALA A 124 -20.80 -12.14 -1.64
CA ALA A 124 -19.78 -13.15 -1.36
C ALA A 124 -18.37 -12.64 -1.71
N ALA A 125 -18.19 -12.06 -2.90
CA ALA A 125 -16.91 -11.47 -3.31
C ALA A 125 -16.45 -10.35 -2.35
N SER A 126 -17.37 -9.53 -1.85
CA SER A 126 -17.06 -8.46 -0.88
C SER A 126 -16.61 -9.02 0.48
N VAL A 127 -17.26 -10.09 0.96
CA VAL A 127 -16.87 -10.79 2.19
C VAL A 127 -15.48 -11.41 2.04
N PHE A 128 -15.23 -12.13 0.94
CA PHE A 128 -13.91 -12.70 0.67
C PHE A 128 -12.84 -11.62 0.48
N ALA A 129 -13.14 -10.49 -0.16
CA ALA A 129 -12.21 -9.35 -0.23
C ALA A 129 -11.86 -8.80 1.16
N GLY A 130 -12.83 -8.72 2.07
CA GLY A 130 -12.60 -8.39 3.48
C GLY A 130 -11.72 -9.41 4.20
N LEU A 131 -11.96 -10.71 3.99
CA LEU A 131 -11.12 -11.78 4.54
C LEU A 131 -9.68 -11.69 4.00
N VAL A 132 -9.49 -11.45 2.70
CA VAL A 132 -8.17 -11.26 2.09
C VAL A 132 -7.41 -10.13 2.78
N PHE A 133 -8.07 -8.99 3.01
CA PHE A 133 -7.49 -7.89 3.77
C PHE A 133 -7.06 -8.31 5.19
N LEU A 134 -7.93 -8.99 5.93
CA LEU A 134 -7.63 -9.44 7.29
C LEU A 134 -6.43 -10.41 7.33
N VAL A 135 -6.35 -11.32 6.36
CA VAL A 135 -5.26 -12.30 6.30
C VAL A 135 -3.93 -11.65 5.90
N TYR A 136 -3.91 -10.69 4.97
CA TYR A 136 -2.70 -9.89 4.72
C TYR A 136 -2.29 -9.05 5.94
N GLY A 137 -3.26 -8.45 6.65
CA GLY A 137 -3.00 -7.74 7.90
C GLY A 137 -2.43 -8.65 9.00
N ALA A 138 -2.92 -9.89 9.09
CA ALA A 138 -2.39 -10.90 10.00
C ALA A 138 -0.93 -11.27 9.66
N GLU A 139 -0.57 -11.38 8.38
CA GLU A 139 0.83 -11.58 7.98
C GLU A 139 1.72 -10.43 8.44
N VAL A 140 1.27 -9.18 8.26
CA VAL A 140 2.00 -8.01 8.76
C VAL A 140 2.18 -8.09 10.28
N PHE A 141 1.15 -8.46 11.03
CA PHE A 141 1.27 -8.60 12.49
C PHE A 141 2.22 -9.74 12.91
N LEU A 142 2.13 -10.90 12.26
CA LEU A 142 2.99 -12.06 12.55
C LEU A 142 4.46 -11.81 12.18
N THR A 143 4.70 -11.06 11.11
CA THR A 143 6.07 -10.66 10.72
C THR A 143 6.67 -9.63 11.69
N ARG A 144 5.83 -8.88 12.43
CA ARG A 144 6.28 -8.04 13.56
C ARG A 144 6.56 -8.81 14.83
N ALA A 145 5.77 -9.83 15.11
CA ALA A 145 5.78 -10.56 16.38
C ALA A 145 6.92 -11.57 16.55
N LYS A 146 7.97 -11.54 15.70
CA LYS A 146 9.19 -12.35 15.85
C LYS A 146 10.36 -11.53 16.43
N PRO A 147 10.38 -11.22 17.74
CA PRO A 147 11.55 -10.66 18.41
C PRO A 147 12.59 -11.78 18.61
N GLY A 148 13.64 -11.84 17.79
CA GLY A 148 14.73 -12.81 17.99
C GLY A 148 15.60 -13.15 16.78
N GLN A 149 15.16 -12.84 15.56
CA GLN A 149 16.03 -12.83 14.37
C GLN A 149 16.48 -11.40 14.07
N VAL A 150 17.70 -11.24 13.54
CA VAL A 150 18.27 -9.95 13.11
C VAL A 150 17.20 -9.19 12.32
N THR A 151 16.62 -8.18 12.95
CA THR A 151 15.37 -7.58 12.50
C THR A 151 15.62 -6.85 11.19
N SER A 152 15.00 -7.36 10.12
CA SER A 152 15.00 -6.76 8.81
C SER A 152 14.42 -5.34 8.89
N TYR A 153 15.08 -4.31 8.34
CA TYR A 153 14.66 -2.90 8.44
C TYR A 153 13.17 -2.67 8.08
N MET A 154 12.61 -3.41 7.10
CA MET A 154 11.20 -3.31 6.72
C MET A 154 10.22 -3.90 7.74
N ALA A 155 10.69 -4.73 8.68
CA ALA A 155 9.91 -5.19 9.82
C ALA A 155 9.87 -4.14 10.97
N THR A 156 10.50 -2.98 10.81
CA THR A 156 10.44 -1.86 11.77
C THR A 156 9.25 -0.92 11.52
N VAL A 157 8.84 -0.15 12.53
CA VAL A 157 7.69 0.78 12.43
C VAL A 157 7.94 1.81 11.34
N SER A 158 9.16 2.37 11.31
CA SER A 158 9.62 3.31 10.29
C SER A 158 9.61 2.70 8.87
N GLY A 159 10.03 1.43 8.72
CA GLY A 159 10.00 0.75 7.43
C GLY A 159 8.59 0.60 6.86
N LEU A 160 7.62 0.14 7.65
CA LEU A 160 6.23 0.03 7.19
C LEU A 160 5.59 1.38 6.91
N LEU A 161 5.88 2.41 7.72
CA LEU A 161 5.37 3.76 7.49
C LEU A 161 5.78 4.29 6.12
N LYS A 162 6.99 4.00 5.64
CA LYS A 162 7.44 4.39 4.29
C LYS A 162 6.61 3.77 3.17
N ILE A 163 6.14 2.54 3.35
CA ILE A 163 5.25 1.87 2.38
C ILE A 163 3.88 2.55 2.37
N VAL A 164 3.34 2.87 3.55
CA VAL A 164 2.07 3.62 3.66
C VAL A 164 2.20 5.00 3.04
N GLN A 165 3.30 5.73 3.31
CA GLN A 165 3.56 7.04 2.72
C GLN A 165 3.61 7.01 1.20
N ALA A 166 4.30 6.01 0.63
CA ALA A 166 4.37 5.81 -0.82
C ALA A 166 2.99 5.49 -1.39
N PHE A 167 2.21 4.64 -0.73
CA PHE A 167 0.86 4.29 -1.14
C PHE A 167 -0.09 5.51 -1.11
N VAL A 168 -0.04 6.31 -0.04
CA VAL A 168 -0.79 7.56 0.06
C VAL A 168 -0.40 8.55 -1.04
N ALA A 169 0.90 8.66 -1.35
CA ALA A 169 1.36 9.48 -2.47
C ALA A 169 0.79 8.98 -3.83
N CYS A 170 0.69 7.66 -4.04
CA CYS A 170 0.02 7.12 -5.23
C CYS A 170 -1.46 7.53 -5.31
N ILE A 171 -2.19 7.58 -4.18
CA ILE A 171 -3.56 8.09 -4.14
C ILE A 171 -3.61 9.58 -4.52
N ILE A 172 -2.67 10.38 -4.01
CA ILE A 172 -2.54 11.80 -4.38
C ILE A 172 -2.31 11.94 -5.89
N PHE A 173 -1.42 11.16 -6.50
CA PHE A 173 -1.22 11.19 -7.95
C PHE A 173 -2.46 10.76 -8.74
N GLY A 174 -3.18 9.74 -8.27
CA GLY A 174 -4.45 9.33 -8.88
C GLY A 174 -5.47 10.48 -8.88
N ALA A 175 -5.58 11.21 -7.77
CA ALA A 175 -6.45 12.38 -7.67
C ALA A 175 -5.94 13.56 -8.53
N LEU A 176 -4.62 13.73 -8.66
CA LEU A 176 -4.03 14.78 -9.50
C LEU A 176 -4.38 14.57 -10.98
N VAL A 177 -4.27 13.33 -11.47
CA VAL A 177 -4.59 12.93 -12.84
C VAL A 177 -6.09 13.04 -13.12
N ASN A 178 -6.95 12.80 -12.13
CA ASN A 178 -8.40 12.89 -12.25
C ASN A 178 -8.93 14.34 -12.18
N ASP A 179 -8.44 15.19 -13.09
CA ASP A 179 -8.86 16.58 -13.31
C ASP A 179 -8.82 17.51 -12.08
N SER A 180 -7.72 17.47 -11.32
CA SER A 180 -7.53 18.37 -10.15
C SER A 180 -7.22 19.84 -10.53
N GLN A 181 -7.05 20.14 -11.82
CA GLN A 181 -6.69 21.47 -12.34
C GLN A 181 -5.45 22.08 -11.68
N TYR A 182 -4.52 21.23 -11.24
CA TYR A 182 -3.29 21.61 -10.54
C TYR A 182 -2.35 22.52 -11.38
N GLY A 183 -2.54 22.57 -12.70
CA GLY A 183 -1.76 23.42 -13.60
C GLY A 183 -2.17 24.90 -13.59
N LYS A 184 -3.24 25.28 -12.90
CA LYS A 184 -3.75 26.67 -12.89
C LYS A 184 -2.82 27.67 -12.18
N TYR A 185 -2.17 27.23 -11.10
CA TYR A 185 -1.32 28.09 -10.29
C TYR A 185 0.07 27.49 -10.13
N VAL A 186 1.10 28.34 -10.17
CA VAL A 186 2.50 27.92 -9.92
C VAL A 186 2.64 27.32 -8.51
N ALA A 187 1.84 27.81 -7.56
CA ALA A 187 1.80 27.31 -6.19
C ALA A 187 1.31 25.86 -6.09
N THR A 188 0.32 25.45 -6.87
CA THR A 188 -0.14 24.06 -6.91
C THR A 188 0.85 23.15 -7.64
N GLN A 189 1.59 23.68 -8.62
CA GLN A 189 2.71 22.96 -9.25
C GLN A 189 3.85 22.69 -8.27
N TRP A 190 4.16 23.63 -7.36
CA TRP A 190 5.12 23.40 -6.27
C TRP A 190 4.70 22.22 -5.38
N CYS A 191 3.42 22.14 -4.99
CA CYS A 191 2.92 21.01 -4.21
C CYS A 191 3.11 19.67 -4.95
N VAL A 192 2.86 19.63 -6.27
CA VAL A 192 3.10 18.44 -7.08
C VAL A 192 4.60 18.07 -7.09
N ALA A 193 5.49 19.05 -7.26
CA ALA A 193 6.94 18.82 -7.19
C ALA A 193 7.36 18.23 -5.83
N VAL A 194 6.80 18.74 -4.73
CA VAL A 194 7.00 18.20 -3.38
C VAL A 194 6.55 16.74 -3.29
N TYR A 195 5.34 16.42 -3.75
CA TYR A 195 4.82 15.05 -3.72
C TYR A 195 5.68 14.10 -4.55
N SER A 196 6.07 14.51 -5.77
CA SER A 196 6.93 13.74 -6.66
C SER A 196 8.31 13.50 -6.07
N PHE A 197 8.96 14.53 -5.54
CA PHE A 197 10.28 14.39 -4.92
C PHE A 197 10.24 13.42 -3.73
N CYS A 198 9.32 13.63 -2.79
CA CYS A 198 9.19 12.77 -1.62
C CYS A 198 8.81 11.33 -2.02
N PHE A 199 7.94 11.14 -3.01
CA PHE A 199 7.59 9.81 -3.49
C PHE A 199 8.81 9.07 -4.07
N VAL A 200 9.57 9.72 -4.95
CA VAL A 200 10.77 9.12 -5.57
C VAL A 200 11.78 8.71 -4.52
N VAL A 201 12.09 9.60 -3.57
CA VAL A 201 13.06 9.29 -2.52
C VAL A 201 12.57 8.14 -1.63
N THR A 202 11.29 8.13 -1.25
CA THR A 202 10.71 7.04 -0.45
C THR A 202 10.76 5.69 -1.19
N VAL A 203 10.46 5.66 -2.49
CA VAL A 203 10.58 4.45 -3.32
C VAL A 203 12.02 3.97 -3.40
N VAL A 204 12.98 4.89 -3.58
CA VAL A 204 14.41 4.58 -3.60
C VAL A 204 14.85 3.96 -2.28
N VAL A 205 14.46 4.54 -1.14
CA VAL A 205 14.75 4.00 0.21
C VAL A 205 14.18 2.60 0.37
N VAL A 206 12.94 2.37 -0.08
CA VAL A 206 12.30 1.03 -0.02
C VAL A 206 13.04 0.04 -0.91
N ALA A 207 13.38 0.41 -2.15
CA ALA A 207 14.07 -0.44 -3.11
C ALA A 207 15.47 -0.85 -2.61
N PHE A 208 16.24 0.08 -2.05
CA PHE A 208 17.56 -0.23 -1.45
C PHE A 208 17.43 -1.19 -0.27
N SER A 209 16.43 -0.99 0.58
CA SER A 209 16.18 -1.85 1.73
C SER A 209 15.80 -3.28 1.31
N VAL A 210 14.95 -3.42 0.29
CA VAL A 210 14.51 -4.72 -0.25
C VAL A 210 15.65 -5.45 -0.97
N THR A 211 16.49 -4.73 -1.71
CA THR A 211 17.63 -5.34 -2.43
C THR A 211 18.81 -5.68 -1.50
N GLY A 212 18.79 -5.26 -0.22
CA GLY A 212 19.89 -5.50 0.71
C GLY A 212 21.20 -4.80 0.35
N LYS A 213 21.20 -3.92 -0.66
CA LYS A 213 22.37 -3.13 -1.12
C LYS A 213 22.60 -1.87 -0.28
N THR A 214 22.12 -1.85 0.96
CA THR A 214 22.27 -0.72 1.89
C THR A 214 23.75 -0.43 2.19
N ALA A 215 24.62 -1.45 2.16
CA ALA A 215 26.06 -1.33 2.35
C ALA A 215 26.82 -0.68 1.16
N LEU A 216 26.17 -0.53 -0.01
CA LEU A 216 26.78 0.08 -1.20
C LEU A 216 26.73 1.62 -1.13
N LEU A 217 25.89 2.16 -0.25
CA LEU A 217 25.95 3.58 0.12
C LEU A 217 27.14 3.80 1.05
N CYS A 218 28.12 4.56 0.57
CA CYS A 218 29.29 4.99 1.33
C CYS A 218 28.96 5.91 2.54
N PHE A 219 27.67 6.09 2.85
CA PHE A 219 27.13 6.97 3.89
C PHE A 219 26.23 6.18 4.85
N PRO A 220 26.11 6.60 6.12
CA PRO A 220 25.25 5.96 7.10
C PRO A 220 23.76 6.05 6.68
N PHE A 221 23.27 5.02 5.99
CA PHE A 221 21.92 4.93 5.40
C PHE A 221 20.83 5.41 6.36
N GLU A 222 20.86 4.92 7.60
CA GLU A 222 19.92 5.32 8.66
C GLU A 222 19.95 6.83 8.93
N ARG A 223 21.13 7.47 8.98
CA ARG A 223 21.26 8.93 9.20
C ARG A 223 20.67 9.70 8.04
N SER A 224 20.98 9.31 6.81
CA SER A 224 20.45 9.96 5.60
C SER A 224 18.93 9.87 5.53
N VAL A 225 18.35 8.71 5.86
CA VAL A 225 16.89 8.51 5.90
C VAL A 225 16.23 9.48 6.88
N VAL A 226 16.80 9.69 8.07
CA VAL A 226 16.21 10.60 9.07
C VAL A 226 16.30 12.07 8.64
N VAL A 227 17.43 12.49 8.09
CA VAL A 227 17.59 13.86 7.57
C VAL A 227 16.58 14.10 6.44
N TYR A 228 16.40 13.11 5.56
CA TYR A 228 15.36 13.15 4.53
C TYR A 228 13.95 13.22 5.13
N THR A 229 13.59 12.36 6.08
CA THR A 229 12.25 12.36 6.71
C THR A 229 11.96 13.72 7.34
N PHE A 230 12.94 14.36 7.99
CA PHE A 230 12.80 15.72 8.49
C PHE A 230 12.55 16.75 7.37
N GLY A 231 13.33 16.70 6.29
CA GLY A 231 13.11 17.54 5.11
C GLY A 231 11.74 17.31 4.48
N ALA A 232 11.29 16.07 4.38
CA ALA A 232 9.98 15.70 3.86
C ALA A 232 8.85 16.28 4.71
N VAL A 233 8.97 16.29 6.06
CA VAL A 233 8.00 16.97 6.93
C VAL A 233 7.89 18.46 6.58
N LEU A 234 9.01 19.17 6.45
CA LEU A 234 9.00 20.59 6.11
C LEU A 234 8.35 20.87 4.75
N LEU A 235 8.69 20.05 3.75
CA LEU A 235 8.11 20.15 2.41
C LEU A 235 6.60 19.88 2.44
N TYR A 236 6.14 18.84 3.16
CA TYR A 236 4.72 18.54 3.31
C TYR A 236 3.96 19.59 4.12
N VAL A 237 4.58 20.23 5.12
CA VAL A 237 3.99 21.40 5.80
C VAL A 237 3.75 22.52 4.80
N SER A 238 4.72 22.82 3.93
CA SER A 238 4.55 23.83 2.88
C SER A 238 3.38 23.49 1.96
N ALA A 239 3.29 22.23 1.49
CA ALA A 239 2.23 21.79 0.61
C ALA A 239 0.85 21.78 1.30
N ALA A 240 0.80 21.42 2.59
CA ALA A 240 -0.42 21.41 3.39
C ALA A 240 -1.00 22.81 3.66
N VAL A 241 -0.18 23.86 3.61
CA VAL A 241 -0.64 25.25 3.70
C VAL A 241 -1.00 25.79 2.32
N ILE A 242 -0.13 25.55 1.32
CA ILE A 242 -0.30 26.10 -0.03
C ILE A 242 -1.52 25.50 -0.73
N TRP A 243 -1.69 24.17 -0.68
CA TRP A 243 -2.75 23.51 -1.45
C TRP A 243 -4.16 23.99 -1.09
N PRO A 244 -4.58 24.02 0.20
CA PRO A 244 -5.93 24.48 0.55
C PRO A 244 -6.16 25.96 0.23
N VAL A 245 -5.15 26.81 0.40
CA VAL A 245 -5.25 28.25 0.11
C VAL A 245 -5.54 28.49 -1.37
N PHE A 246 -4.85 27.80 -2.28
CA PHE A 246 -5.07 28.02 -3.72
C PHE A 246 -6.29 27.27 -4.28
N CYS A 247 -6.74 26.20 -3.63
CA CYS A 247 -7.89 25.40 -4.09
C CYS A 247 -9.23 25.85 -3.48
N PHE A 248 -9.27 26.28 -2.21
CA PHE A 248 -10.52 26.52 -1.48
C PHE A 248 -10.73 27.95 -1.02
N ASP A 249 -9.73 28.82 -1.08
CA ASP A 249 -9.93 30.24 -0.74
C ASP A 249 -10.78 30.93 -1.81
N SER A 250 -11.69 31.82 -1.41
CA SER A 250 -12.59 32.53 -2.33
C SER A 250 -11.85 33.42 -3.33
N LYS A 251 -10.60 33.80 -3.04
CA LYS A 251 -9.77 34.62 -3.92
C LYS A 251 -9.18 33.84 -5.10
N TYR A 252 -8.92 32.54 -4.94
CA TYR A 252 -8.20 31.73 -5.94
C TYR A 252 -8.99 30.51 -6.44
N GLY A 253 -9.91 30.00 -5.63
CA GLY A 253 -10.67 28.79 -5.91
C GLY A 253 -12.11 28.88 -5.44
N SER A 254 -12.71 27.73 -5.14
CA SER A 254 -14.11 27.63 -4.71
C SER A 254 -14.21 26.98 -3.32
N PRO A 255 -14.65 27.73 -2.29
CA PRO A 255 -14.78 27.19 -0.93
C PRO A 255 -15.88 26.13 -0.81
N ARG A 256 -16.84 26.13 -1.73
CA ARG A 256 -17.95 25.17 -1.76
C ARG A 256 -17.93 24.35 -3.03
N ARG A 257 -18.29 23.08 -2.88
CA ARG A 257 -18.52 22.16 -4.00
C ARG A 257 -19.60 22.73 -4.93
N PRO A 258 -19.34 22.89 -6.23
CA PRO A 258 -20.34 23.31 -7.20
C PRO A 258 -21.54 22.35 -7.21
N SER A 259 -22.76 22.87 -7.20
CA SER A 259 -23.99 22.06 -7.13
C SER A 259 -24.30 21.26 -8.41
N LEU A 260 -23.76 21.67 -9.57
CA LEU A 260 -23.98 21.02 -10.87
C LEU A 260 -23.02 19.85 -11.17
N CYS A 261 -22.23 19.40 -10.19
CA CYS A 261 -21.22 18.36 -10.43
C CYS A 261 -21.77 16.94 -10.20
N ALA A 262 -21.63 16.08 -11.21
CA ALA A 262 -21.86 14.65 -11.05
C ALA A 262 -20.82 14.03 -10.08
N LYS A 263 -21.27 13.11 -9.22
CA LYS A 263 -20.44 12.44 -8.21
C LYS A 263 -19.24 11.73 -8.86
N GLY A 264 -18.01 12.09 -8.45
CA GLY A 264 -16.78 11.44 -8.92
C GLY A 264 -16.20 11.98 -10.24
N ARG A 265 -16.80 13.01 -10.84
CA ARG A 265 -16.25 13.72 -12.01
C ARG A 265 -15.99 15.20 -11.74
N CYS A 266 -15.98 15.60 -10.47
CA CYS A 266 -15.79 16.99 -10.10
C CYS A 266 -14.32 17.29 -9.79
N PRO A 267 -13.72 18.32 -10.41
CA PRO A 267 -12.38 18.80 -10.05
C PRO A 267 -12.24 19.12 -8.57
N TRP A 268 -13.31 19.66 -7.96
CA TRP A 268 -13.36 19.98 -6.54
C TRP A 268 -13.22 18.73 -5.65
N ASP A 269 -13.81 17.60 -6.05
CA ASP A 269 -13.71 16.34 -5.30
C ASP A 269 -12.25 15.85 -5.32
N SER A 270 -11.59 15.92 -6.47
CA SER A 270 -10.17 15.55 -6.61
C SER A 270 -9.26 16.48 -5.81
N GLN A 271 -9.52 17.79 -5.80
CA GLN A 271 -8.78 18.76 -4.99
C GLN A 271 -8.93 18.49 -3.48
N LEU A 272 -10.13 18.11 -3.03
CA LEU A 272 -10.39 17.72 -1.66
C LEU A 272 -9.66 16.42 -1.28
N VAL A 273 -9.68 15.42 -2.17
CA VAL A 273 -8.93 14.17 -1.97
C VAL A 273 -7.44 14.49 -1.81
N VAL A 274 -6.84 15.29 -2.71
CA VAL A 274 -5.43 15.70 -2.58
C VAL A 274 -5.19 16.39 -1.24
N ALA A 275 -6.04 17.33 -0.81
CA ALA A 275 -5.87 18.05 0.44
C ALA A 275 -5.88 17.09 1.65
N ILE A 276 -6.89 16.22 1.76
CA ILE A 276 -7.01 15.25 2.86
C ILE A 276 -5.79 14.34 2.90
N PHE A 277 -5.42 13.74 1.77
CA PHE A 277 -4.28 12.83 1.73
C PHE A 277 -2.94 13.54 1.91
N THR A 278 -2.83 14.83 1.64
CA THR A 278 -1.65 15.65 1.98
C THR A 278 -1.47 15.74 3.49
N TYR A 279 -2.54 16.02 4.25
CA TYR A 279 -2.48 16.05 5.71
C TYR A 279 -2.22 14.66 6.30
N VAL A 280 -2.85 13.61 5.76
CA VAL A 280 -2.58 12.23 6.17
C VAL A 280 -1.11 11.89 5.94
N ASN A 281 -0.55 12.22 4.77
CA ASN A 281 0.85 11.91 4.50
C ASN A 281 1.80 12.73 5.37
N LEU A 282 1.49 14.01 5.62
CA LEU A 282 2.23 14.84 6.58
C LEU A 282 2.26 14.19 7.97
N LEU A 283 1.11 13.73 8.48
CA LEU A 283 1.05 13.03 9.75
C LEU A 283 1.91 11.76 9.75
N LEU A 284 1.88 10.99 8.66
CA LEU A 284 2.73 9.80 8.51
C LEU A 284 4.23 10.14 8.53
N TYR A 285 4.65 11.24 7.91
CA TYR A 285 6.04 11.70 7.96
C TYR A 285 6.45 12.18 9.36
N VAL A 286 5.55 12.87 10.08
CA VAL A 286 5.79 13.30 11.46
C VAL A 286 5.92 12.10 12.40
N VAL A 287 5.03 11.11 12.27
CA VAL A 287 5.06 9.88 13.05
C VAL A 287 6.31 9.07 12.73
N ASP A 288 6.69 8.94 11.46
CA ASP A 288 7.95 8.28 11.03
C ASP A 288 9.15 8.96 11.69
N LEU A 289 9.22 10.29 11.64
CA LEU A 289 10.29 11.06 12.27
C LEU A 289 10.35 10.81 13.78
N ALA A 290 9.21 10.86 14.48
CA ALA A 290 9.15 10.62 15.93
C ALA A 290 9.66 9.22 16.31
N TYR A 291 9.25 8.18 15.57
CA TYR A 291 9.74 6.82 15.79
C TYR A 291 11.23 6.68 15.48
N SER A 292 11.73 7.27 14.40
CA SER A 292 13.15 7.22 14.04
C SER A 292 14.04 7.92 15.07
N GLN A 293 13.58 9.01 15.69
CA GLN A 293 14.29 9.68 16.78
C GLN A 293 14.31 8.83 18.06
N ARG A 294 13.15 8.28 18.46
CA ARG A 294 13.03 7.45 19.68
C ARG A 294 13.98 6.26 19.67
N ILE A 295 14.13 5.58 18.54
CA ILE A 295 15.02 4.41 18.41
C ILE A 295 16.49 4.80 18.66
N ARG A 296 16.92 6.00 18.26
CA ARG A 296 18.31 6.46 18.49
C ARG A 296 18.57 6.91 19.92
N PHE A 297 17.63 7.63 20.54
CA PHE A 297 17.80 8.09 21.91
C PHE A 297 17.90 6.91 22.90
N VAL A 298 17.20 5.80 22.63
CA VAL A 298 17.29 4.58 23.46
C VAL A 298 18.56 3.76 23.17
N SER A 299 19.13 3.82 21.96
CA SER A 299 20.40 3.11 21.65
C SER A 299 21.67 3.80 22.18
N HIS A 300 21.55 5.04 22.64
CA HIS A 300 22.66 5.83 23.19
C HIS A 300 22.58 6.00 24.73
N LEU A 301 21.66 5.29 25.38
CA LEU A 301 21.45 5.20 26.82
C LEU A 301 21.77 3.77 27.29
#